data_AF-A0A452HEE9-F1
#
_entry.id   AF-A0A452HEE9-F1
#
_cell.length_a   1.000
_cell.length_b   1.000
_cell.length_c   1.000
_cell.angle_alpha   90.00
_cell.angle_beta   90.00
_cell.angle_gamma   90.00
#
_symmetry.space_group_name_H-M   'P 1'
#
loop_
_entity.id
_entity.type
_entity.pdbx_description
1 polymer ?
#
loop_
_entity_poly.entity_id
_entity_poly.type
_entity_poly.pdbx_seq_one_letter_code
_entity_poly.pdbx_strand_id
1 'polypeptide(L)'
;MLLCELCGQALRTEPEMRRHLLRAHLECESRCPLCSFSAPGYDELRAHVDSAHPEPGPAPVSYTHLDVYKRQYQRIALFISSSLNTGNGQQLYECPMCDLVCANCQILQEHVDLHLEEHRFSEDINAGGCLSDLELAQQLQNEEDRQQGLEEREEFQKLQRQYGLDSAGGYKQQSLKNMEREVARGRMQPSEYHKRKADMMESLAFGVDDGKTKTSGVIEALCRYYQNEIKDVRRVWLSTGVDHFHSSLGDKGWGCGYRNFQMLLSSLLSNSMYNDCLRDITLIPCIPKIQSMIEDAWKEGFDPQGASHFNNRLHGTKAWIGACEIYSLLTSLRLKCQIIDFHKPTGPLGTHPRLFEWVLSYYSSNREGGTKVVCTPKPPIYMQHQGHSRTIVGIEERKNRTLCLLIFDPGCPSQEMQKLLKQSNDDTSLKLLRKFVGSLKDKQYQIVAVDGKLSPEEKVVRCQASQLFTAERIP
;
A
#
# COMPACT_ATOMS: atom_id res chain seq x y z
N MET A 1 -38.98 -16.43 38.27
CA MET A 1 -37.88 -16.84 39.17
C MET A 1 -37.02 -17.81 38.38
N LEU A 2 -35.71 -17.57 38.35
CA LEU A 2 -34.70 -18.42 37.72
C LEU A 2 -34.11 -19.32 38.82
N LEU A 3 -33.99 -20.62 38.57
CA LEU A 3 -33.38 -21.57 39.50
C LEU A 3 -31.94 -21.83 39.07
N CYS A 4 -31.00 -21.85 40.02
CA CYS A 4 -29.63 -22.24 39.75
C CYS A 4 -29.58 -23.75 39.55
N GLU A 5 -29.14 -24.23 38.39
CA GLU A 5 -29.13 -25.67 38.10
C GLU A 5 -28.05 -26.46 38.86
N LEU A 6 -27.08 -25.77 39.49
CA LEU A 6 -26.02 -26.41 40.28
C LEU A 6 -26.41 -26.64 41.75
N CYS A 7 -27.23 -25.77 42.33
CA CYS A 7 -27.57 -25.83 43.76
C CYS A 7 -29.08 -25.67 44.07
N GLY A 8 -29.91 -25.47 43.05
CA GLY A 8 -31.36 -25.36 43.16
C GLY A 8 -31.88 -24.03 43.72
N GLN A 9 -31.03 -23.01 43.95
CA GLN A 9 -31.46 -21.75 44.56
C GLN A 9 -32.28 -20.88 43.59
N ALA A 10 -33.46 -20.41 44.02
CA ALA A 10 -34.34 -19.57 43.23
C ALA A 10 -34.00 -18.08 43.38
N LEU A 11 -33.66 -17.44 42.26
CA LEU A 11 -33.33 -16.02 42.17
C LEU A 11 -34.32 -15.29 41.24
N ARG A 12 -34.46 -13.98 41.43
CA ARG A 12 -35.56 -13.23 40.81
C ARG A 12 -35.18 -12.68 39.43
N THR A 13 -33.90 -12.43 39.18
CA THR A 13 -33.41 -11.83 37.92
C THR A 13 -32.11 -12.46 37.42
N GLU A 14 -31.85 -12.38 36.11
CA GLU A 14 -30.66 -12.95 35.46
C GLU A 14 -29.31 -12.34 35.94
N PRO A 15 -29.20 -11.03 36.22
CA PRO A 15 -27.97 -10.44 36.76
C PRO A 15 -27.63 -10.93 38.17
N GLU A 16 -28.63 -11.26 38.99
CA GLU A 16 -28.43 -11.86 40.32
C GLU A 16 -27.95 -13.30 40.21
N MET A 17 -28.47 -14.06 39.23
CA MET A 17 -27.99 -15.42 38.92
C MET A 17 -26.51 -15.41 38.51
N ARG A 18 -26.10 -14.48 37.64
CA ARG A 18 -24.68 -14.38 37.23
C ARG A 18 -23.76 -14.04 38.40
N ARG A 19 -24.18 -13.13 39.29
CA ARG A 19 -23.37 -12.77 40.48
C ARG A 19 -23.29 -13.91 41.49
N HIS A 20 -24.37 -14.66 41.66
CA HIS A 20 -24.40 -15.87 42.49
C HIS A 20 -23.46 -16.95 41.94
N LEU A 21 -23.49 -17.23 40.63
CA LEU A 21 -22.58 -18.19 40.00
C LEU A 21 -21.11 -17.80 40.18
N LEU A 22 -20.77 -16.52 40.02
CA LEU A 22 -19.40 -16.02 40.20
C LEU A 22 -18.91 -16.14 41.65
N ARG A 23 -19.73 -15.77 42.64
CA ARG A 23 -19.30 -15.76 44.06
C ARG A 23 -19.44 -17.08 44.80
N ALA A 24 -20.46 -17.87 44.49
CA ALA A 24 -20.75 -19.11 45.23
C ALA A 24 -20.14 -20.35 44.59
N HIS A 25 -19.80 -20.30 43.29
CA HIS A 25 -19.31 -21.45 42.54
C HIS A 25 -17.98 -21.22 41.80
N LEU A 26 -17.52 -19.97 41.62
CA LEU A 26 -16.30 -19.68 40.84
C LEU A 26 -15.13 -19.08 41.62
N GLU A 27 -15.34 -18.45 42.78
CA GLU A 27 -14.25 -17.97 43.66
C GLU A 27 -14.02 -18.97 44.81
N CYS A 28 -13.20 -19.99 44.58
CA CYS A 28 -12.68 -20.86 45.65
C CYS A 28 -11.18 -20.55 45.84
N GLU A 29 -10.78 -20.25 47.09
CA GLU A 29 -9.40 -20.06 47.52
C GLU A 29 -8.51 -21.18 46.94
N SER A 30 -7.45 -20.80 46.24
CA SER A 30 -6.59 -21.77 45.55
C SER A 30 -5.66 -22.43 46.58
N ARG A 31 -5.91 -23.72 46.84
CA ARG A 31 -5.13 -24.53 47.78
C ARG A 31 -3.91 -25.15 47.11
N CYS A 32 -2.82 -25.26 47.85
CA CYS A 32 -1.64 -25.98 47.41
C CYS A 32 -2.00 -27.48 47.29
N PRO A 33 -1.72 -28.14 46.17
CA PRO A 33 -2.03 -29.55 46.00
C PRO A 33 -1.06 -30.48 46.75
N LEU A 34 0.07 -29.94 47.24
CA LEU A 34 1.13 -30.71 47.90
C LEU A 34 1.09 -30.59 49.44
N CYS A 35 0.39 -29.58 49.97
CA CYS A 35 0.20 -29.40 51.41
C CYS A 35 -1.07 -28.59 51.72
N SER A 36 -1.43 -28.46 53.00
CA SER A 36 -2.69 -27.81 53.40
C SER A 36 -2.69 -26.26 53.30
N PHE A 37 -1.69 -25.66 52.68
CA PHE A 37 -1.60 -24.19 52.53
C PHE A 37 -2.63 -23.67 51.52
N SER A 38 -3.25 -22.51 51.79
CA SER A 38 -4.25 -21.87 50.91
C SER A 38 -3.86 -20.42 50.69
N ALA A 39 -3.89 -19.97 49.43
CA ALA A 39 -3.56 -18.59 49.06
C ALA A 39 -4.75 -17.92 48.35
N PRO A 40 -4.94 -16.61 48.53
CA PRO A 40 -6.02 -15.87 47.89
C PRO A 40 -5.80 -15.64 46.38
N GLY A 41 -4.62 -15.96 45.84
CA GLY A 41 -4.32 -15.83 44.41
C GLY A 41 -3.22 -16.76 43.89
N TYR A 42 -3.18 -16.93 42.57
CA TYR A 42 -2.29 -17.84 41.84
C TYR A 42 -0.80 -17.51 42.01
N ASP A 43 -0.43 -16.23 41.99
CA ASP A 43 0.98 -15.81 42.06
C ASP A 43 1.62 -16.10 43.43
N GLU A 44 0.83 -15.97 44.50
CA GLU A 44 1.26 -16.29 45.87
C GLU A 44 1.32 -17.80 46.11
N LEU A 45 0.39 -18.55 45.50
CA LEU A 45 0.44 -20.01 45.53
C LEU A 45 1.67 -20.55 44.78
N ARG A 46 2.01 -19.94 43.64
CA ARG A 46 3.18 -20.31 42.85
C ARG A 46 4.50 -20.04 43.61
N ALA A 47 4.62 -18.88 44.24
CA ALA A 47 5.78 -18.57 45.09
C ALA A 47 5.92 -19.52 46.29
N HIS A 48 4.80 -19.98 46.87
CA HIS A 48 4.81 -21.01 47.90
C HIS A 48 5.31 -22.36 47.38
N VAL A 49 4.83 -22.82 46.22
CA VAL A 49 5.25 -24.10 45.62
C VAL A 49 6.74 -24.12 45.30
N ASP A 50 7.25 -23.05 44.68
CA ASP A 50 8.67 -22.97 44.26
C ASP A 50 9.64 -22.91 45.46
N SER A 51 9.19 -22.47 46.64
CA SER A 51 10.03 -22.34 47.84
C SER A 51 9.88 -23.50 48.84
N ALA A 52 8.68 -24.04 49.02
CA ALA A 52 8.40 -25.11 49.97
C ALA A 52 8.51 -26.52 49.36
N HIS A 53 8.42 -26.62 48.03
CA HIS A 53 8.49 -27.88 47.27
C HIS A 53 9.50 -27.81 46.11
N PRO A 54 10.78 -27.50 46.37
CA PRO A 54 11.79 -27.44 45.32
C PRO A 54 12.00 -28.83 44.68
N GLU A 55 11.96 -28.90 43.35
CA GLU A 55 12.21 -30.13 42.61
C GLU A 55 13.65 -30.63 42.83
N PRO A 56 13.86 -31.90 43.20
CA PRO A 56 15.20 -32.48 43.19
C PRO A 56 15.64 -32.68 41.74
N GLY A 57 16.72 -32.00 41.35
CA GLY A 57 17.33 -32.14 40.03
C GLY A 57 17.71 -33.59 39.69
N PRO A 58 17.75 -33.96 38.40
CA PRO A 58 17.81 -35.36 38.01
C PRO A 58 19.22 -35.94 38.26
N ALA A 59 19.29 -36.87 39.21
CA ALA A 59 20.36 -37.87 39.25
C ALA A 59 19.80 -39.22 38.75
N PRO A 60 20.55 -39.98 37.93
CA PRO A 60 20.01 -41.16 37.29
C PRO A 60 20.03 -42.33 38.28
N VAL A 61 18.87 -42.90 38.57
CA VAL A 61 18.81 -44.22 39.21
C VAL A 61 17.78 -45.09 38.49
N SER A 62 18.32 -46.06 37.76
CA SER A 62 17.64 -47.25 37.27
C SER A 62 17.07 -48.05 38.45
N TYR A 63 15.76 -48.27 38.44
CA TYR A 63 15.16 -49.44 39.08
C TYR A 63 14.26 -50.13 38.06
N THR A 64 14.53 -51.41 37.84
CA THR A 64 13.86 -52.24 36.86
C THR A 64 12.47 -52.63 37.35
N HIS A 65 11.54 -52.71 36.39
CA HIS A 65 10.11 -53.01 36.44
C HIS A 65 9.65 -54.22 37.30
N LEU A 66 10.55 -54.94 37.97
CA LEU A 66 10.26 -56.09 38.82
C LEU A 66 9.88 -55.71 40.27
N ASP A 67 10.28 -54.54 40.75
CA ASP A 67 10.01 -54.12 42.14
C ASP A 67 8.59 -53.55 42.34
N VAL A 68 8.02 -52.95 41.29
CA VAL A 68 6.62 -52.45 41.29
C VAL A 68 5.66 -53.63 41.15
N TYR A 69 5.93 -54.55 40.23
CA TYR A 69 5.07 -55.71 39.96
C TYR A 69 4.96 -56.67 41.16
N LYS A 70 6.08 -56.92 41.88
CA LYS A 70 6.08 -57.75 43.09
C LYS A 70 5.33 -57.11 44.27
N ARG A 71 5.40 -55.78 44.42
CA ARG A 71 4.69 -55.05 45.49
C ARG A 71 3.18 -54.99 45.28
N GLN A 72 2.72 -54.93 44.03
CA GLN A 72 1.29 -54.81 43.71
C GLN A 72 0.57 -56.17 43.71
N TYR A 73 1.23 -57.24 43.25
CA TYR A 73 0.67 -58.61 43.35
C TYR A 73 0.50 -59.08 44.80
N GLN A 74 1.43 -58.70 45.70
CA GLN A 74 1.30 -58.98 47.14
C GLN A 74 0.16 -58.21 47.81
N ARG A 75 -0.15 -56.98 47.36
CA ARG A 75 -1.29 -56.17 47.90
C ARG A 75 -2.65 -56.66 47.42
N ILE A 76 -2.78 -57.06 46.15
CA ILE A 76 -4.03 -57.61 45.60
C ILE A 76 -4.33 -59.00 46.19
N ALA A 77 -3.32 -59.87 46.33
CA ALA A 77 -3.49 -61.19 46.92
C ALA A 77 -3.91 -61.16 48.41
N LEU A 78 -3.38 -60.22 49.21
CA LEU A 78 -3.72 -60.06 50.64
C LEU A 78 -5.14 -59.51 50.86
N PHE A 79 -5.72 -58.78 49.88
CA PHE A 79 -7.05 -58.18 50.01
C PHE A 79 -8.18 -59.12 49.55
N ILE A 80 -7.89 -60.06 48.63
CA ILE A 80 -8.85 -61.11 48.23
C ILE A 80 -9.17 -62.04 49.43
N SER A 81 -8.23 -62.28 50.35
CA SER A 81 -8.48 -63.05 51.56
C SER A 81 -9.34 -62.35 52.62
N SER A 82 -9.48 -61.02 52.60
CA SER A 82 -10.27 -60.28 53.60
C SER A 82 -11.72 -60.02 53.17
N SER A 83 -12.06 -60.14 51.88
CA SER A 83 -13.38 -59.75 51.35
C SER A 83 -14.39 -60.89 51.21
N LEU A 84 -14.05 -62.13 51.57
CA LEU A 84 -15.04 -63.22 51.71
C LEU A 84 -15.87 -63.14 53.00
N ASN A 85 -15.69 -62.10 53.82
CA ASN A 85 -16.38 -61.99 55.10
C ASN A 85 -16.78 -60.55 55.45
N THR A 86 -17.63 -59.95 54.63
CA THR A 86 -18.61 -58.96 55.15
C THR A 86 -19.74 -58.81 54.15
N GLY A 87 -20.89 -59.40 54.47
CA GLY A 87 -22.14 -59.12 53.78
C GLY A 87 -22.59 -57.70 54.10
N ASN A 88 -22.63 -56.84 53.08
CA ASN A 88 -23.59 -55.76 52.89
C ASN A 88 -23.37 -55.16 51.50
N GLY A 89 -24.46 -54.93 50.76
CA GLY A 89 -24.46 -54.62 49.33
C GLY A 89 -23.59 -53.42 48.93
N GLN A 90 -22.38 -53.71 48.46
CA GLN A 90 -21.52 -52.75 47.77
C GLN A 90 -21.77 -52.83 46.27
N GLN A 91 -21.89 -51.65 45.64
CA GLN A 91 -22.02 -51.50 44.19
C GLN A 91 -20.71 -51.98 43.55
N LEU A 92 -20.80 -53.03 42.74
CA LEU A 92 -19.67 -53.58 41.98
C LEU A 92 -19.50 -52.77 40.69
N TYR A 93 -18.25 -52.52 40.29
CA TYR A 93 -17.92 -51.72 39.11
C TYR A 93 -17.19 -52.58 38.08
N GLU A 94 -17.83 -52.81 36.94
CA GLU A 94 -17.27 -53.63 35.86
C GLU A 94 -16.35 -52.79 34.98
N CYS A 95 -15.22 -53.37 34.57
CA CYS A 95 -14.34 -52.73 33.61
C CYS A 95 -14.97 -52.77 32.20
N PRO A 96 -15.05 -51.64 31.48
CA PRO A 96 -15.62 -51.62 30.13
C PRO A 96 -14.66 -52.19 29.07
N MET A 97 -13.40 -52.48 29.43
CA MET A 97 -12.35 -52.96 28.51
C MET A 97 -11.94 -54.42 28.75
N CYS A 98 -12.34 -55.03 29.86
CA CYS A 98 -12.13 -56.45 30.15
C CYS A 98 -13.15 -56.97 31.17
N ASP A 99 -13.22 -58.29 31.37
CA ASP A 99 -14.23 -58.91 32.25
C ASP A 99 -13.94 -58.77 33.77
N LEU A 100 -13.05 -57.85 34.17
CA LEU A 100 -12.69 -57.66 35.58
C LEU A 100 -13.74 -56.82 36.31
N VAL A 101 -14.23 -57.33 37.45
CA VAL A 101 -15.18 -56.65 38.32
C VAL A 101 -14.48 -56.14 39.58
N CYS A 102 -14.51 -54.82 39.77
CA CYS A 102 -13.80 -54.13 40.84
C CYS A 102 -14.75 -53.77 42.01
N ALA A 103 -14.20 -53.79 43.22
CA ALA A 103 -14.97 -53.54 44.45
C ALA A 103 -15.27 -52.05 44.70
N ASN A 104 -14.55 -51.12 44.04
CA ASN A 104 -14.82 -49.69 44.10
C ASN A 104 -14.30 -48.95 42.84
N CYS A 105 -14.74 -47.71 42.66
CA CYS A 105 -14.42 -46.90 41.48
C CYS A 105 -12.95 -46.46 41.40
N GLN A 106 -12.25 -46.28 42.53
CA GLN A 106 -10.83 -45.91 42.51
C GLN A 106 -9.94 -47.04 42.00
N ILE A 107 -10.22 -48.28 42.39
CA ILE A 107 -9.52 -49.47 41.88
C ILE A 107 -9.85 -49.68 40.40
N LEU A 108 -11.11 -49.47 40.01
CA LEU A 108 -11.48 -49.53 38.59
C LEU A 108 -10.75 -48.47 37.77
N GLN A 109 -10.62 -47.25 38.29
CA GLN A 109 -9.93 -46.16 37.62
C GLN A 109 -8.43 -46.46 37.46
N GLU A 110 -7.74 -46.88 38.53
CA GLU A 110 -6.34 -47.31 38.45
C GLU A 110 -6.13 -48.47 37.45
N HIS A 111 -7.10 -49.39 37.36
CA HIS A 111 -7.06 -50.50 36.42
C HIS A 111 -7.32 -50.06 34.96
N VAL A 112 -8.29 -49.16 34.74
CA VAL A 112 -8.58 -48.58 33.42
C VAL A 112 -7.41 -47.73 32.93
N ASP A 113 -6.77 -46.98 33.83
CA ASP A 113 -5.58 -46.19 33.51
C ASP A 113 -4.42 -47.09 33.06
N LEU A 114 -4.27 -48.27 33.64
CA LEU A 114 -3.30 -49.28 33.18
C LEU A 114 -3.59 -49.80 31.76
N HIS A 115 -4.85 -50.00 31.40
CA HIS A 115 -5.23 -50.35 30.01
C HIS A 115 -4.93 -49.22 29.02
N LEU A 116 -5.15 -47.96 29.42
CA LEU A 116 -4.84 -46.78 28.61
C LEU A 116 -3.32 -46.57 28.47
N GLU A 117 -2.55 -46.92 29.50
CA GLU A 117 -1.08 -46.93 29.46
C GLU A 117 -0.54 -48.08 28.58
N GLU A 118 -1.07 -49.30 28.69
CA GLU A 118 -0.73 -50.40 27.78
C GLU A 118 -1.08 -50.10 26.31
N HIS A 119 -2.19 -49.40 26.05
CA HIS A 119 -2.54 -48.91 24.71
C HIS A 119 -1.56 -47.86 24.18
N ARG A 120 -1.06 -46.96 25.04
CA ARG A 120 -0.01 -46.00 24.65
C ARG A 120 1.31 -46.70 24.29
N PHE A 121 1.67 -47.79 24.99
CA PHE A 121 2.88 -48.56 24.66
C PHE A 121 2.71 -49.50 23.45
N SER A 122 1.50 -49.97 23.15
CA SER A 122 1.23 -50.72 21.92
C SER A 122 1.07 -49.83 20.68
N GLU A 123 0.70 -48.57 20.86
CA GLU A 123 0.84 -47.51 19.85
C GLU A 123 2.31 -47.13 19.60
N ASP A 124 3.21 -47.24 20.59
CA ASP A 124 4.66 -47.04 20.39
C ASP A 124 5.33 -48.17 19.57
N ILE A 125 4.79 -49.39 19.58
CA ILE A 125 5.20 -50.46 18.63
C ILE A 125 4.62 -50.22 17.23
N ASN A 126 3.52 -49.47 17.13
CA ASN A 126 2.87 -49.02 15.90
C ASN A 126 3.13 -47.52 15.63
N ALA A 127 4.36 -47.07 15.88
CA ALA A 127 4.85 -45.69 15.64
C ALA A 127 4.72 -45.17 14.19
N GLY A 128 3.99 -45.84 13.31
CA GLY A 128 3.63 -45.35 11.98
C GLY A 128 2.50 -44.30 11.98
N GLY A 129 1.65 -44.22 13.02
CA GLY A 129 0.50 -43.31 13.04
C GLY A 129 0.85 -41.85 13.35
N CYS A 130 1.59 -41.58 14.42
CA CYS A 130 1.96 -40.22 14.83
C CYS A 130 3.07 -39.61 13.94
N LEU A 131 4.00 -40.44 13.44
CA LEU A 131 4.94 -40.03 12.39
C LEU A 131 4.20 -39.66 11.10
N SER A 132 3.17 -40.44 10.70
CA SER A 132 2.34 -40.14 9.52
C SER A 132 1.56 -38.83 9.65
N ASP A 133 1.00 -38.52 10.82
CA ASP A 133 0.26 -37.26 11.03
C ASP A 133 1.20 -36.04 11.04
N LEU A 134 2.38 -36.17 11.66
CA LEU A 134 3.42 -35.14 11.62
C LEU A 134 3.97 -34.94 10.20
N GLU A 135 4.21 -36.04 9.47
CA GLU A 135 4.63 -36.01 8.07
C GLU A 135 3.57 -35.38 7.17
N LEU A 136 2.29 -35.70 7.38
CA LEU A 136 1.17 -35.10 6.66
C LEU A 136 1.05 -33.60 6.97
N ALA A 137 1.16 -33.20 8.23
CA ALA A 137 1.16 -31.78 8.62
C ALA A 137 2.33 -31.02 7.97
N GLN A 138 3.52 -31.62 7.94
CA GLN A 138 4.68 -31.03 7.28
C GLN A 138 4.52 -30.96 5.75
N GLN A 139 3.90 -31.96 5.12
CA GLN A 139 3.56 -31.93 3.70
C GLN A 139 2.54 -30.83 3.38
N LEU A 140 1.50 -30.67 4.20
CA LEU A 140 0.52 -29.61 4.05
C LEU A 140 1.15 -28.23 4.21
N GLN A 141 1.99 -28.02 5.23
CA GLN A 141 2.72 -26.77 5.41
C GLN A 141 3.62 -26.46 4.20
N ASN A 142 4.39 -27.44 3.72
CA ASN A 142 5.26 -27.26 2.56
C ASN A 142 4.46 -26.93 1.29
N GLU A 143 3.28 -27.53 1.11
CA GLU A 143 2.40 -27.25 -0.02
C GLU A 143 1.75 -25.88 0.09
N GLU A 144 1.33 -25.45 1.29
CA GLU A 144 0.84 -24.10 1.56
C GLU A 144 1.93 -23.05 1.32
N ASP A 145 3.14 -23.25 1.83
CA ASP A 145 4.29 -22.37 1.59
C ASP A 145 4.64 -22.29 0.10
N ARG A 146 4.53 -23.42 -0.63
CA ARG A 146 4.73 -23.47 -2.07
C ARG A 146 3.63 -22.70 -2.82
N GLN A 147 2.37 -22.81 -2.39
CA GLN A 147 1.25 -22.08 -2.98
C GLN A 147 1.38 -20.59 -2.71
N GLN A 148 1.66 -20.18 -1.47
CA GLN A 148 1.92 -18.79 -1.10
C GLN A 148 3.08 -18.22 -1.93
N GLY A 149 4.20 -18.95 -2.06
CA GLY A 149 5.32 -18.52 -2.89
C GLY A 149 4.98 -18.36 -4.39
N LEU A 150 4.04 -19.15 -4.92
CA LEU A 150 3.54 -18.97 -6.29
C LEU A 150 2.63 -17.75 -6.40
N GLU A 151 1.71 -17.56 -5.45
CA GLU A 151 0.81 -16.40 -5.40
C GLU A 151 1.59 -15.09 -5.29
N GLU A 152 2.54 -15.01 -4.35
CA GLU A 152 3.44 -13.86 -4.19
C GLU A 152 4.21 -13.56 -5.48
N ARG A 153 4.71 -14.60 -6.16
CA ARG A 153 5.44 -14.43 -7.41
C ARG A 153 4.53 -13.93 -8.55
N GLU A 154 3.28 -14.38 -8.60
CA GLU A 154 2.29 -13.85 -9.55
C GLU A 154 1.92 -12.40 -9.24
N GLU A 155 1.67 -12.07 -7.98
CA GLU A 155 1.39 -10.70 -7.54
C GLU A 155 2.54 -9.76 -7.85
N PHE A 156 3.78 -10.18 -7.57
CA PHE A 156 4.98 -9.43 -7.89
C PHE A 156 5.10 -9.18 -9.40
N GLN A 157 4.84 -10.19 -10.24
CA GLN A 157 4.82 -10.02 -11.70
C GLN A 157 3.71 -9.05 -12.15
N LYS A 158 2.52 -9.10 -11.54
CA LYS A 158 1.41 -8.17 -11.84
C LYS A 158 1.81 -6.73 -11.49
N LEU A 159 2.44 -6.52 -10.34
CA LEU A 159 2.94 -5.22 -9.91
C LEU A 159 4.06 -4.71 -10.83
N GLN A 160 5.03 -5.53 -11.18
CA GLN A 160 6.09 -5.15 -12.12
C GLN A 160 5.52 -4.69 -13.47
N ARG A 161 4.50 -5.39 -14.00
CA ARG A 161 3.79 -4.97 -15.23
C ARG A 161 3.06 -3.65 -15.05
N GLN A 162 2.37 -3.46 -13.93
CA GLN A 162 1.61 -2.24 -13.65
C GLN A 162 2.51 -1.01 -13.60
N TYR A 163 3.67 -1.12 -12.92
CA TYR A 163 4.63 -0.03 -12.81
C TYR A 163 5.62 0.05 -14.00
N GLY A 164 5.51 -0.85 -14.98
CA GLY A 164 6.34 -0.85 -16.20
C GLY A 164 7.80 -1.28 -15.98
N LEU A 165 8.06 -2.07 -14.94
CA LEU A 165 9.37 -2.59 -14.52
C LEU A 165 9.60 -4.05 -14.95
N ASP A 166 8.73 -4.61 -15.77
CA ASP A 166 8.75 -5.99 -16.26
C ASP A 166 9.68 -6.23 -17.47
N SER A 167 10.38 -5.18 -17.93
CA SER A 167 11.21 -5.22 -19.14
C SER A 167 10.48 -5.65 -20.42
N ALA A 168 9.15 -5.54 -20.50
CA ALA A 168 8.35 -5.98 -21.66
C ALA A 168 8.38 -5.02 -22.88
N GLY A 169 9.43 -4.20 -22.98
CA GLY A 169 9.62 -3.17 -24.00
C GLY A 169 8.99 -1.82 -23.63
N GLY A 170 9.29 -0.79 -24.41
CA GLY A 170 8.95 0.60 -24.09
C GLY A 170 8.00 1.25 -25.09
N TYR A 171 8.14 2.57 -25.23
CA TYR A 171 7.32 3.41 -26.11
C TYR A 171 7.23 2.88 -27.54
N LYS A 172 8.38 2.60 -28.16
CA LYS A 172 8.48 2.15 -29.56
C LYS A 172 7.72 0.84 -29.78
N GLN A 173 7.99 -0.17 -28.96
CA GLN A 173 7.36 -1.48 -29.07
C GLN A 173 5.85 -1.39 -28.85
N GLN A 174 5.41 -0.62 -27.85
CA GLN A 174 3.98 -0.41 -27.59
C GLN A 174 3.27 0.30 -28.75
N SER A 175 3.89 1.34 -29.31
CA SER A 175 3.34 2.09 -30.44
C SER A 175 3.14 1.19 -31.65
N LEU A 176 4.16 0.42 -32.04
CA LEU A 176 4.09 -0.52 -33.17
C LEU A 176 2.98 -1.57 -32.96
N LYS A 177 2.97 -2.23 -31.79
CA LYS A 177 1.98 -3.25 -31.45
C LYS A 177 0.55 -2.70 -31.46
N ASN A 178 0.35 -1.48 -31.00
CA ASN A 178 -0.97 -0.84 -31.01
C ASN A 178 -1.39 -0.42 -32.42
N MET A 179 -0.47 0.09 -33.25
CA MET A 179 -0.79 0.38 -34.65
C MET A 179 -1.10 -0.89 -35.45
N GLU A 180 -0.36 -1.99 -35.24
CA GLU A 180 -0.65 -3.31 -35.84
C GLU A 180 -2.05 -3.82 -35.47
N ARG A 181 -2.47 -3.64 -34.22
CA ARG A 181 -3.83 -3.96 -33.77
C ARG A 181 -4.89 -3.12 -34.49
N GLU A 182 -4.64 -1.83 -34.72
CA GLU A 182 -5.59 -0.98 -35.43
C GLU A 182 -5.69 -1.35 -36.93
N VAL A 183 -4.58 -1.79 -37.55
CA VAL A 183 -4.59 -2.37 -38.90
C VAL A 183 -5.42 -3.66 -38.92
N ALA A 184 -5.18 -4.58 -37.99
CA ALA A 184 -5.93 -5.83 -37.89
C ALA A 184 -7.45 -5.62 -37.67
N ARG A 185 -7.83 -4.51 -37.02
CA ARG A 185 -9.23 -4.11 -36.80
C ARG A 185 -9.85 -3.35 -37.98
N GLY A 186 -9.10 -3.11 -39.06
CA GLY A 186 -9.56 -2.34 -40.22
C GLY A 186 -9.74 -0.84 -39.96
N ARG A 187 -9.19 -0.31 -38.85
CA ARG A 187 -9.27 1.12 -38.49
C ARG A 187 -8.08 1.95 -39.01
N MET A 188 -7.05 1.28 -39.52
CA MET A 188 -5.85 1.89 -40.10
C MET A 188 -5.48 1.12 -41.37
N GLN A 189 -5.15 1.85 -42.44
CA GLN A 189 -4.68 1.23 -43.68
C GLN A 189 -3.19 0.83 -43.56
N PRO A 190 -2.74 -0.28 -44.19
CA PRO A 190 -1.34 -0.69 -44.15
C PRO A 190 -0.36 0.39 -44.63
N SER A 191 -0.71 1.15 -45.67
CA SER A 191 0.10 2.28 -46.15
C SER A 191 0.26 3.38 -45.09
N GLU A 192 -0.82 3.67 -44.35
CA GLU A 192 -0.80 4.61 -43.24
C GLU A 192 0.06 4.12 -42.08
N TYR A 193 0.03 2.82 -41.76
CA TYR A 193 0.91 2.21 -40.76
C TYR A 193 2.38 2.44 -41.11
N HIS A 194 2.79 2.17 -42.35
CA HIS A 194 4.18 2.35 -42.78
C HIS A 194 4.62 3.82 -42.71
N LYS A 195 3.75 4.74 -43.12
CA LYS A 195 4.02 6.19 -43.00
C LYS A 195 4.18 6.60 -41.52
N ARG A 196 3.21 6.28 -40.65
CA ARG A 196 3.27 6.63 -39.23
C ARG A 196 4.47 5.98 -38.53
N LYS A 197 4.84 4.76 -38.91
CA LYS A 197 6.04 4.07 -38.43
C LYS A 197 7.31 4.81 -38.82
N ALA A 198 7.42 5.28 -40.07
CA ALA A 198 8.56 6.07 -40.53
C ALA A 198 8.68 7.40 -39.76
N ASP A 199 7.59 8.19 -39.69
CA ASP A 199 7.54 9.46 -38.95
C ASP A 199 7.96 9.27 -37.48
N MET A 200 7.47 8.20 -36.85
CA MET A 200 7.79 7.87 -35.46
C MET A 200 9.28 7.53 -35.31
N MET A 201 9.84 6.73 -36.21
CA MET A 201 11.26 6.36 -36.18
C MET A 201 12.17 7.58 -36.36
N GLU A 202 11.79 8.51 -37.23
CA GLU A 202 12.49 9.78 -37.43
C GLU A 202 12.45 10.65 -36.15
N SER A 203 11.27 10.83 -35.57
CA SER A 203 11.08 11.59 -34.32
C SER A 203 11.90 11.01 -33.16
N LEU A 204 11.96 9.68 -33.06
CA LEU A 204 12.79 8.99 -32.07
C LEU A 204 14.30 9.17 -32.33
N ALA A 205 14.72 9.20 -33.59
CA ALA A 205 16.13 9.40 -33.95
C ALA A 205 16.61 10.82 -33.61
N PHE A 206 15.77 11.84 -33.84
CA PHE A 206 16.06 13.22 -33.44
C PHE A 206 15.82 13.49 -31.95
N GLY A 207 15.11 12.60 -31.25
CA GLY A 207 14.75 12.79 -29.85
C GLY A 207 13.68 13.85 -29.61
N VAL A 208 12.90 14.20 -30.63
CA VAL A 208 11.90 15.29 -30.61
C VAL A 208 10.49 14.69 -30.65
N ASP A 209 9.55 15.27 -29.89
CA ASP A 209 8.14 14.90 -29.93
C ASP A 209 7.51 15.29 -31.27
N ASP A 210 6.71 14.42 -31.86
CA ASP A 210 6.11 14.64 -33.18
C ASP A 210 4.97 15.66 -33.18
N GLY A 211 4.56 16.14 -32.00
CA GLY A 211 3.53 17.15 -31.82
C GLY A 211 2.11 16.67 -32.18
N LYS A 212 1.91 15.40 -32.54
CA LYS A 212 0.59 14.89 -32.97
C LYS A 212 -0.44 14.87 -31.84
N THR A 213 0.03 14.88 -30.59
CA THR A 213 -0.80 14.89 -29.37
C THR A 213 -0.88 16.27 -28.71
N LYS A 214 -0.37 17.30 -29.39
CA LYS A 214 -0.27 18.66 -28.86
C LYS A 214 -1.51 19.49 -29.14
N THR A 215 -1.95 20.27 -28.16
CA THR A 215 -2.97 21.33 -28.33
C THR A 215 -2.49 22.64 -27.73
N SER A 216 -2.28 23.64 -28.58
CA SER A 216 -1.79 24.99 -28.23
C SER A 216 -2.94 26.00 -28.08
N GLY A 217 -2.68 27.12 -27.41
CA GLY A 217 -3.62 28.26 -27.37
C GLY A 217 -4.71 28.19 -26.29
N VAL A 218 -4.65 27.19 -25.40
CA VAL A 218 -5.69 26.93 -24.39
C VAL A 218 -5.68 27.99 -23.30
N ILE A 219 -4.51 28.45 -22.85
CA ILE A 219 -4.40 29.50 -21.82
C ILE A 219 -4.95 30.83 -22.35
N GLU A 220 -4.67 31.17 -23.59
CA GLU A 220 -5.17 32.35 -24.27
C GLU A 220 -6.69 32.28 -24.46
N ALA A 221 -7.22 31.10 -24.78
CA ALA A 221 -8.66 30.87 -24.82
C ALA A 221 -9.31 31.03 -23.44
N LEU A 222 -8.69 30.50 -22.37
CA LEU A 222 -9.15 30.70 -21.00
C LEU A 222 -9.11 32.18 -20.60
N CYS A 223 -8.05 32.91 -20.95
CA CYS A 223 -7.94 34.34 -20.69
C CYS A 223 -9.10 35.11 -21.32
N ARG A 224 -9.38 34.88 -22.62
CA ARG A 224 -10.55 35.46 -23.31
C ARG A 224 -11.87 35.06 -22.66
N TYR A 225 -12.01 33.79 -22.27
CA TYR A 225 -13.21 33.30 -21.60
C TYR A 225 -13.46 34.04 -20.26
N TYR A 226 -12.44 34.20 -19.42
CA TYR A 226 -12.59 34.86 -18.11
C TYR A 226 -12.72 36.38 -18.17
N GLN A 227 -12.25 37.01 -19.25
CA GLN A 227 -12.46 38.43 -19.52
C GLN A 227 -13.95 38.75 -19.73
N ASN A 228 -14.72 37.80 -20.27
CA ASN A 228 -16.18 37.93 -20.35
C ASN A 228 -16.82 37.91 -18.95
N GLU A 229 -18.02 38.47 -18.81
CA GLU A 229 -18.73 38.55 -17.53
C GLU A 229 -19.26 37.19 -17.03
N ILE A 230 -18.35 36.38 -16.48
CA ILE A 230 -18.71 35.19 -15.70
C ILE A 230 -19.10 35.61 -14.29
N LYS A 231 -20.33 35.28 -13.88
CA LYS A 231 -20.94 35.76 -12.63
C LYS A 231 -20.34 35.16 -11.36
N ASP A 232 -19.71 33.99 -11.39
CA ASP A 232 -19.33 33.26 -10.18
C ASP A 232 -17.86 33.41 -9.76
N VAL A 233 -17.01 33.86 -10.67
CA VAL A 233 -15.56 33.97 -10.45
C VAL A 233 -15.22 35.39 -10.00
N ARG A 234 -14.62 35.51 -8.81
CA ARG A 234 -14.16 36.79 -8.26
C ARG A 234 -12.84 37.19 -8.91
N ARG A 235 -11.90 36.24 -8.97
CA ARG A 235 -10.59 36.40 -9.59
C ARG A 235 -10.09 35.06 -10.11
N VAL A 236 -9.31 35.08 -11.18
CA VAL A 236 -8.60 33.91 -11.69
C VAL A 236 -7.15 34.30 -11.97
N TRP A 237 -6.23 33.39 -11.63
CA TRP A 237 -4.83 33.48 -11.98
C TRP A 237 -4.49 32.31 -12.90
N LEU A 238 -3.86 32.63 -14.03
CA LEU A 238 -3.41 31.67 -15.03
C LEU A 238 -1.88 31.68 -15.07
N SER A 239 -1.30 30.51 -15.32
CA SER A 239 0.12 30.37 -15.68
C SER A 239 0.45 31.08 -16.99
N THR A 240 1.74 31.23 -17.27
CA THR A 240 2.20 31.60 -18.61
C THR A 240 1.77 30.54 -19.64
N GLY A 241 1.81 30.86 -20.94
CA GLY A 241 1.31 29.99 -22.01
C GLY A 241 1.82 28.54 -21.90
N VAL A 242 0.89 27.58 -22.00
CA VAL A 242 1.15 26.13 -21.86
C VAL A 242 0.55 25.40 -23.06
N ASP A 243 1.37 24.59 -23.74
CA ASP A 243 0.88 23.60 -24.69
C ASP A 243 0.41 22.35 -23.93
N HIS A 244 -0.79 21.88 -24.22
CA HIS A 244 -1.28 20.61 -23.68
C HIS A 244 -0.75 19.43 -24.50
N PHE A 245 -0.34 18.35 -23.83
CA PHE A 245 0.09 17.11 -24.45
C PHE A 245 -0.67 15.94 -23.84
N HIS A 246 -1.23 15.07 -24.69
CA HIS A 246 -1.90 13.85 -24.25
C HIS A 246 -1.14 12.57 -24.63
N SER A 247 -1.50 11.45 -24.01
CA SER A 247 -0.84 10.19 -24.34
C SER A 247 -1.14 9.72 -25.77
N SER A 248 -0.09 9.29 -26.46
CA SER A 248 -0.16 8.64 -27.78
C SER A 248 -0.42 7.13 -27.62
N LEU A 249 -0.45 6.40 -28.74
CA LEU A 249 -0.49 4.93 -28.71
C LEU A 249 0.73 4.30 -28.03
N GLY A 250 1.88 4.98 -28.01
CA GLY A 250 3.13 4.48 -27.42
C GLY A 250 3.19 4.56 -25.90
N ASP A 251 2.47 5.50 -25.29
CA ASP A 251 2.58 5.82 -23.85
C ASP A 251 1.25 5.79 -23.09
N LYS A 252 0.13 5.53 -23.77
CA LYS A 252 -1.16 5.38 -23.11
C LYS A 252 -1.06 4.31 -22.00
N GLY A 253 -1.44 4.71 -20.79
CA GLY A 253 -1.46 3.88 -19.58
C GLY A 253 -0.26 4.07 -18.64
N TRP A 254 0.79 4.80 -19.04
CA TRP A 254 1.98 4.99 -18.21
C TRP A 254 2.72 6.33 -18.42
N GLY A 255 2.43 7.03 -19.53
CA GLY A 255 3.13 8.24 -19.95
C GLY A 255 2.83 9.53 -19.18
N CYS A 256 1.95 9.52 -18.17
CA CYS A 256 1.41 10.74 -17.56
C CYS A 256 2.52 11.68 -17.04
N GLY A 257 3.49 11.18 -16.28
CA GLY A 257 4.60 11.99 -15.76
C GLY A 257 5.40 12.68 -16.86
N TYR A 258 5.74 11.95 -17.93
CA TYR A 258 6.47 12.50 -19.07
C TYR A 258 5.66 13.55 -19.85
N ARG A 259 4.35 13.35 -20.04
CA ARG A 259 3.48 14.32 -20.71
C ARG A 259 3.30 15.59 -19.88
N ASN A 260 3.18 15.48 -18.56
CA ASN A 260 3.15 16.64 -17.68
C ASN A 260 4.49 17.40 -17.67
N PHE A 261 5.63 16.70 -17.78
CA PHE A 261 6.91 17.35 -18.03
C PHE A 261 6.93 18.11 -19.36
N GLN A 262 6.43 17.53 -20.46
CA GLN A 262 6.34 18.23 -21.75
C GLN A 262 5.47 19.50 -21.65
N MET A 263 4.33 19.43 -20.94
CA MET A 263 3.50 20.61 -20.68
C MET A 263 4.26 21.68 -19.89
N LEU A 264 4.91 21.30 -18.78
CA LEU A 264 5.73 22.22 -18.00
C LEU A 264 6.86 22.84 -18.85
N LEU A 265 7.60 22.03 -19.59
CA LEU A 265 8.70 22.47 -20.43
C LEU A 265 8.24 23.42 -21.55
N SER A 266 7.07 23.18 -22.16
CA SER A 266 6.51 24.08 -23.18
C SER A 266 6.32 25.52 -22.66
N SER A 267 5.95 25.63 -21.39
CA SER A 267 5.78 26.91 -20.69
C SER A 267 7.12 27.55 -20.33
N LEU A 268 8.13 26.75 -20.01
CA LEU A 268 9.47 27.25 -19.72
C LEU A 268 10.18 27.74 -21.00
N LEU A 269 10.00 27.04 -22.12
CA LEU A 269 10.57 27.42 -23.42
C LEU A 269 9.95 28.70 -24.00
N SER A 270 8.69 29.00 -23.68
CA SER A 270 8.04 30.26 -24.09
C SER A 270 8.43 31.45 -23.19
N ASN A 271 9.05 31.19 -22.04
CA ASN A 271 9.41 32.20 -21.07
C ASN A 271 10.89 32.58 -21.21
N SER A 272 11.12 33.81 -21.70
CA SER A 272 12.46 34.37 -21.93
C SER A 272 13.37 34.33 -20.70
N MET A 273 12.79 34.27 -19.50
CA MET A 273 13.56 34.08 -18.29
C MET A 273 14.42 32.83 -18.41
N TYR A 274 13.94 31.67 -18.89
CA TYR A 274 14.67 30.41 -18.82
C TYR A 274 15.58 30.09 -20.02
N ASN A 275 15.65 30.99 -21.02
CA ASN A 275 16.38 30.76 -22.26
C ASN A 275 17.82 30.31 -22.04
N ASP A 276 18.53 30.85 -21.04
CA ASP A 276 19.93 30.49 -20.78
C ASP A 276 20.12 29.05 -20.28
N CYS A 277 19.17 28.53 -19.51
CA CYS A 277 19.22 27.17 -18.99
C CYS A 277 18.79 26.15 -20.04
N LEU A 278 17.97 26.57 -21.00
CA LEU A 278 17.33 25.71 -22.00
C LEU A 278 17.87 25.94 -23.43
N ARG A 279 19.05 26.56 -23.59
CA ARG A 279 19.63 26.89 -24.91
C ARG A 279 19.75 25.68 -25.83
N ASP A 280 20.10 24.53 -25.25
CA ASP A 280 20.30 23.28 -25.98
C ASP A 280 18.98 22.53 -26.26
N ILE A 281 17.87 22.99 -25.69
CA ILE A 281 16.54 22.42 -25.83
C ILE A 281 15.67 23.42 -26.60
N THR A 282 15.72 23.33 -27.93
CA THR A 282 14.91 24.20 -28.80
C THR A 282 13.51 23.63 -29.07
N LEU A 283 13.34 22.32 -28.92
CA LEU A 283 12.12 21.59 -29.20
C LEU A 283 11.75 20.66 -28.03
N ILE A 284 10.47 20.32 -27.93
CA ILE A 284 9.97 19.41 -26.90
C ILE A 284 10.52 18.00 -27.16
N PRO A 285 11.22 17.37 -26.19
CA PRO A 285 11.76 16.04 -26.35
C PRO A 285 10.64 14.98 -26.37
N CYS A 286 10.82 13.92 -27.14
CA CYS A 286 9.94 12.76 -27.09
C CYS A 286 10.13 11.96 -25.79
N ILE A 287 9.18 11.09 -25.43
CA ILE A 287 9.23 10.31 -24.18
C ILE A 287 10.55 9.53 -24.02
N PRO A 288 11.04 8.77 -25.02
CA PRO A 288 12.33 8.09 -24.88
C PRO A 288 13.50 9.03 -24.65
N LYS A 289 13.49 10.24 -25.23
CA LYS A 289 14.53 11.24 -24.96
C LYS A 289 14.43 11.76 -23.53
N ILE A 290 13.22 11.99 -23.00
CA ILE A 290 13.02 12.37 -21.59
C ILE A 290 13.55 11.27 -20.65
N GLN A 291 13.28 9.99 -20.96
CA GLN A 291 13.82 8.85 -20.21
C GLN A 291 15.36 8.91 -20.16
N SER A 292 16.02 9.13 -21.29
CA SER A 292 17.48 9.29 -21.34
C SER A 292 17.98 10.53 -20.59
N MET A 293 17.25 11.65 -20.63
CA MET A 293 17.64 12.85 -19.87
C MET A 293 17.56 12.65 -18.36
N ILE A 294 16.60 11.85 -17.87
CA ILE A 294 16.53 11.46 -16.45
C ILE A 294 17.70 10.53 -16.11
N GLU A 295 18.01 9.56 -16.96
CA GLU A 295 19.18 8.69 -16.78
C GLU A 295 20.49 9.49 -16.77
N ASP A 296 20.61 10.53 -17.59
CA ASP A 296 21.77 11.41 -17.62
C ASP A 296 21.86 12.23 -16.31
N ALA A 297 20.74 12.70 -15.76
CA ALA A 297 20.71 13.31 -14.43
C ALA A 297 21.18 12.34 -13.34
N TRP A 298 20.77 11.07 -13.39
CA TRP A 298 21.26 10.05 -12.46
C TRP A 298 22.77 9.81 -12.59
N LYS A 299 23.30 9.78 -13.81
CA LYS A 299 24.75 9.67 -14.06
C LYS A 299 25.53 10.87 -13.54
N GLU A 300 24.93 12.07 -13.55
CA GLU A 300 25.50 13.27 -12.91
C GLU A 300 25.50 13.19 -11.37
N GLY A 301 24.80 12.22 -10.78
CA GLY A 301 24.72 12.00 -9.33
C GLY A 301 23.42 12.46 -8.68
N PHE A 302 22.38 12.81 -9.45
CA PHE A 302 21.08 13.11 -8.85
C PHE A 302 20.37 11.84 -8.39
N ASP A 303 19.82 11.85 -7.18
CA ASP A 303 18.91 10.82 -6.62
C ASP A 303 19.30 9.35 -6.95
N PRO A 304 20.43 8.85 -6.44
CA PRO A 304 20.87 7.48 -6.69
C PRO A 304 19.90 6.43 -6.11
N GLN A 305 19.17 6.77 -5.04
CA GLN A 305 18.15 5.89 -4.47
C GLN A 305 16.96 5.75 -5.42
N GLY A 306 16.44 6.87 -5.94
CA GLY A 306 15.42 6.87 -7.00
C GLY A 306 15.88 6.09 -8.22
N ALA A 307 17.10 6.31 -8.70
CA ALA A 307 17.67 5.58 -9.82
C ALA A 307 17.67 4.05 -9.58
N SER A 308 18.04 3.61 -8.37
CA SER A 308 18.05 2.19 -8.01
C SER A 308 16.67 1.54 -8.04
N HIS A 309 15.60 2.26 -7.69
CA HIS A 309 14.22 1.77 -7.78
C HIS A 309 13.83 1.41 -9.22
N PHE A 310 14.44 2.07 -10.21
CA PHE A 310 14.22 1.82 -11.64
C PHE A 310 15.30 0.92 -12.26
N ASN A 311 16.08 0.20 -11.46
CA ASN A 311 17.25 -0.56 -11.94
C ASN A 311 18.21 0.29 -12.79
N ASN A 312 18.32 1.59 -12.48
CA ASN A 312 19.12 2.59 -13.19
C ASN A 312 18.79 2.70 -14.69
N ARG A 313 17.54 2.39 -15.09
CA ARG A 313 17.12 2.38 -16.49
C ARG A 313 15.65 2.73 -16.65
N LEU A 314 15.38 3.76 -17.46
CA LEU A 314 14.05 4.10 -17.96
C LEU A 314 13.93 3.85 -19.45
N HIS A 315 14.99 4.09 -20.23
CA HIS A 315 14.94 3.99 -21.68
C HIS A 315 14.60 2.56 -22.12
N GLY A 316 13.53 2.45 -22.92
CA GLY A 316 13.02 1.15 -23.38
C GLY A 316 12.11 0.44 -22.39
N THR A 317 11.72 1.10 -21.29
CA THR A 317 10.72 0.64 -20.33
C THR A 317 9.42 1.43 -20.44
N LYS A 318 8.43 1.06 -19.63
CA LYS A 318 7.17 1.80 -19.43
C LYS A 318 7.05 2.35 -18.02
N ALA A 319 8.20 2.57 -17.38
CA ALA A 319 8.29 2.93 -15.98
C ALA A 319 7.47 4.18 -15.67
N TRP A 320 6.66 4.09 -14.62
CA TRP A 320 5.94 5.23 -14.06
C TRP A 320 6.92 6.11 -13.29
N ILE A 321 6.98 7.39 -13.64
CA ILE A 321 7.81 8.37 -12.95
C ILE A 321 6.95 9.29 -12.08
N GLY A 322 7.57 9.85 -11.04
CA GLY A 322 6.94 10.75 -10.08
C GLY A 322 7.61 12.12 -9.99
N ALA A 323 7.30 12.83 -8.91
CA ALA A 323 7.83 14.16 -8.66
C ALA A 323 9.37 14.17 -8.50
N CYS A 324 9.97 13.09 -7.98
CA CYS A 324 11.42 12.96 -7.77
C CYS A 324 12.19 12.98 -9.09
N GLU A 325 11.80 12.17 -10.08
CA GLU A 325 12.45 12.16 -11.39
C GLU A 325 12.29 13.51 -12.11
N ILE A 326 11.12 14.14 -11.99
CA ILE A 326 10.88 15.47 -12.56
C ILE A 326 11.77 16.52 -11.89
N TYR A 327 11.93 16.47 -10.57
CA TYR A 327 12.84 17.36 -9.85
C TYR A 327 14.29 17.16 -10.28
N SER A 328 14.77 15.91 -10.33
CA SER A 328 16.14 15.59 -10.73
C SER A 328 16.43 16.07 -12.16
N LEU A 329 15.47 15.89 -13.07
CA LEU A 329 15.57 16.36 -14.45
C LEU A 329 15.59 17.90 -14.55
N LEU A 330 14.66 18.59 -13.89
CA LEU A 330 14.62 20.07 -13.94
C LEU A 330 15.90 20.66 -13.31
N THR A 331 16.35 20.10 -12.20
CA THR A 331 17.54 20.56 -11.49
C THR A 331 18.82 20.31 -12.30
N SER A 332 18.93 19.17 -13.00
CA SER A 332 20.07 18.91 -13.90
C SER A 332 20.13 19.93 -15.05
N LEU A 333 18.97 20.43 -15.51
CA LEU A 333 18.85 21.52 -16.48
C LEU A 333 19.04 22.92 -15.88
N ARG A 334 19.50 23.04 -14.63
CA ARG A 334 19.71 24.31 -13.90
C ARG A 334 18.42 25.13 -13.72
N LEU A 335 17.27 24.47 -13.68
CA LEU A 335 16.02 25.09 -13.27
C LEU A 335 15.87 24.95 -11.75
N LYS A 336 15.61 26.06 -11.09
CA LYS A 336 15.31 26.06 -9.66
C LYS A 336 13.87 25.62 -9.49
N CYS A 337 13.70 24.49 -8.82
CA CYS A 337 12.40 23.96 -8.48
C CYS A 337 12.41 23.35 -7.08
N GLN A 338 11.22 23.06 -6.57
CA GLN A 338 11.02 22.41 -5.27
C GLN A 338 9.89 21.42 -5.32
N ILE A 339 10.00 20.36 -4.52
CA ILE A 339 8.91 19.42 -4.26
C ILE A 339 8.24 19.80 -2.95
N ILE A 340 6.91 19.91 -2.98
CA ILE A 340 6.08 20.04 -1.79
C ILE A 340 5.20 18.81 -1.69
N ASP A 341 5.26 18.12 -0.56
CA ASP A 341 4.59 16.87 -0.28
C ASP A 341 3.42 17.07 0.70
N PHE A 342 2.20 17.07 0.14
CA PHE A 342 0.95 17.02 0.88
C PHE A 342 0.64 15.57 1.28
N HIS A 343 1.39 15.05 2.25
CA HIS A 343 1.42 13.62 2.61
C HIS A 343 0.15 13.08 3.26
N LYS A 344 -0.76 13.96 3.72
CA LYS A 344 -2.07 13.59 4.25
C LYS A 344 -3.12 14.67 4.02
N PRO A 345 -4.42 14.33 4.00
CA PRO A 345 -5.49 15.32 3.90
C PRO A 345 -5.46 16.32 5.06
N THR A 346 -5.77 17.58 4.75
CA THR A 346 -5.72 18.71 5.70
C THR A 346 -7.08 19.33 5.99
N GLY A 347 -8.15 18.80 5.37
CA GLY A 347 -9.51 19.31 5.50
C GLY A 347 -10.54 18.20 5.74
N PRO A 348 -11.80 18.58 6.00
CA PRO A 348 -12.88 17.64 6.24
C PRO A 348 -13.10 16.72 5.04
N LEU A 349 -13.63 15.52 5.29
CA LEU A 349 -13.97 14.53 4.25
C LEU A 349 -12.79 14.14 3.34
N GLY A 350 -11.56 14.18 3.87
CA GLY A 350 -10.35 13.80 3.14
C GLY A 350 -9.90 14.82 2.10
N THR A 351 -10.24 16.10 2.28
CA THR A 351 -9.88 17.18 1.35
C THR A 351 -8.50 17.79 1.65
N HIS A 352 -7.95 18.51 0.68
CA HIS A 352 -6.61 19.13 0.75
C HIS A 352 -6.63 20.66 0.63
N PRO A 353 -7.22 21.42 1.58
CA PRO A 353 -7.25 22.88 1.53
C PRO A 353 -5.85 23.52 1.49
N ARG A 354 -4.86 22.95 2.20
CA ARG A 354 -3.47 23.48 2.19
C ARG A 354 -2.82 23.44 0.80
N LEU A 355 -3.14 22.44 -0.03
CA LEU A 355 -2.69 22.39 -1.43
C LEU A 355 -3.25 23.57 -2.23
N PHE A 356 -4.55 23.83 -2.10
CA PHE A 356 -5.21 24.93 -2.81
C PHE A 356 -4.67 26.29 -2.36
N GLU A 357 -4.44 26.47 -1.07
CA GLU A 357 -3.85 27.70 -0.51
C GLU A 357 -2.40 27.90 -0.94
N TRP A 358 -1.60 26.83 -1.00
CA TRP A 358 -0.24 26.91 -1.51
C TRP A 358 -0.23 27.33 -2.98
N VAL A 359 -1.09 26.73 -3.81
CA VAL A 359 -1.22 27.10 -5.23
C VAL A 359 -1.72 28.54 -5.40
N LEU A 360 -2.66 28.97 -4.55
CA LEU A 360 -3.11 30.36 -4.52
C LEU A 360 -1.95 31.30 -4.20
N SER A 361 -1.17 31.01 -3.16
CA SER A 361 0.00 31.79 -2.78
C SER A 361 1.02 31.86 -3.92
N TYR A 362 1.28 30.72 -4.58
CA TYR A 362 2.15 30.64 -5.75
C TYR A 362 1.68 31.57 -6.86
N TYR A 363 0.43 31.51 -7.33
CA TYR A 363 0.01 32.37 -8.44
C TYR A 363 -0.29 33.83 -8.06
N SER A 364 -0.63 34.10 -6.80
CA SER A 364 -0.99 35.46 -6.34
C SER A 364 0.17 36.30 -5.82
N SER A 365 1.41 35.76 -5.78
CA SER A 365 2.54 36.48 -5.14
C SER A 365 2.88 37.83 -5.80
N ASN A 366 2.57 38.00 -7.10
CA ASN A 366 2.74 39.29 -7.77
C ASN A 366 1.47 40.12 -7.53
N ARG A 367 1.61 41.23 -6.79
CA ARG A 367 0.54 42.22 -6.54
C ARG A 367 0.26 43.05 -7.80
N GLU A 368 -0.16 42.40 -8.86
CA GLU A 368 -0.78 43.08 -10.00
C GLU A 368 -2.21 43.46 -9.59
N GLY A 369 -2.66 44.63 -10.05
CA GLY A 369 -3.82 45.36 -9.53
C GLY A 369 -5.16 44.62 -9.53
N GLY A 370 -6.24 45.32 -9.18
CA GLY A 370 -7.58 44.77 -8.94
C GLY A 370 -8.30 44.09 -10.11
N THR A 371 -7.60 43.63 -11.16
CA THR A 371 -8.18 42.95 -12.31
C THR A 371 -8.76 41.57 -11.92
N LYS A 372 -9.80 41.17 -12.67
CA LYS A 372 -10.48 39.87 -12.51
C LYS A 372 -9.64 38.71 -13.03
N VAL A 373 -8.90 38.92 -14.13
CA VAL A 373 -8.09 37.91 -14.81
C VAL A 373 -6.63 38.34 -14.75
N VAL A 374 -5.79 37.48 -14.18
CA VAL A 374 -4.35 37.71 -14.06
C VAL A 374 -3.61 36.60 -14.81
N CYS A 375 -2.94 36.96 -15.91
CA CYS A 375 -2.02 36.05 -16.61
C CYS A 375 -0.63 36.26 -16.05
N THR A 376 -0.14 35.31 -15.28
CA THR A 376 1.13 35.44 -14.55
C THR A 376 2.29 34.98 -15.44
N PRO A 377 3.53 35.48 -15.21
CA PRO A 377 4.73 34.91 -15.84
C PRO A 377 5.14 33.56 -15.24
N LYS A 378 4.39 33.04 -14.25
CA LYS A 378 4.77 31.83 -13.53
C LYS A 378 4.49 30.57 -14.36
N PRO A 379 5.40 29.58 -14.38
CA PRO A 379 5.17 28.29 -15.01
C PRO A 379 4.00 27.54 -14.34
N PRO A 380 3.38 26.56 -15.04
CA PRO A 380 2.42 25.66 -14.44
C PRO A 380 3.09 24.76 -13.39
N ILE A 381 2.29 24.08 -12.58
CA ILE A 381 2.76 23.21 -11.49
C ILE A 381 2.50 21.75 -11.87
N TYR A 382 3.53 20.91 -11.79
CA TYR A 382 3.36 19.46 -11.89
C TYR A 382 2.70 18.93 -10.61
N MET A 383 1.67 18.09 -10.72
CA MET A 383 0.96 17.52 -9.57
C MET A 383 0.85 16.00 -9.70
N GLN A 384 1.38 15.28 -8.72
CA GLN A 384 1.35 13.83 -8.58
C GLN A 384 0.33 13.41 -7.52
N HIS A 385 -0.36 12.30 -7.76
CA HIS A 385 -0.92 11.45 -6.70
C HIS A 385 -0.60 9.98 -7.05
N GLN A 386 -1.00 9.04 -6.19
CA GLN A 386 -0.74 7.63 -6.46
C GLN A 386 -1.37 7.22 -7.81
N GLY A 387 -0.52 6.79 -8.74
CA GLY A 387 -0.87 6.22 -10.03
C GLY A 387 -1.23 7.17 -11.17
N HIS A 388 -1.26 8.49 -10.96
CA HIS A 388 -1.43 9.45 -12.06
C HIS A 388 -0.86 10.83 -11.71
N SER A 389 -0.50 11.59 -12.74
CA SER A 389 -0.08 12.98 -12.60
C SER A 389 -0.80 13.89 -13.58
N ARG A 390 -0.87 15.18 -13.22
CA ARG A 390 -1.59 16.23 -13.95
C ARG A 390 -0.84 17.56 -13.83
N THR A 391 -1.20 18.55 -14.62
CA THR A 391 -0.56 19.87 -14.64
C THR A 391 -1.54 20.95 -14.20
N ILE A 392 -1.26 21.66 -13.10
CA ILE A 392 -2.07 22.78 -12.64
C ILE A 392 -1.65 24.03 -13.40
N VAL A 393 -2.57 24.59 -14.19
CA VAL A 393 -2.32 25.75 -15.06
C VAL A 393 -2.91 27.05 -14.54
N GLY A 394 -3.63 27.01 -13.41
CA GLY A 394 -4.22 28.19 -12.80
C GLY A 394 -5.13 27.86 -11.63
N ILE A 395 -5.69 28.90 -11.02
CA ILE A 395 -6.59 28.82 -9.89
C ILE A 395 -7.65 29.93 -9.96
N GLU A 396 -8.91 29.56 -9.69
CA GLU A 396 -10.02 30.49 -9.53
C GLU A 396 -10.31 30.70 -8.04
N GLU A 397 -10.54 31.95 -7.66
CA GLU A 397 -11.21 32.30 -6.42
C GLU A 397 -12.64 32.74 -6.77
N ARG A 398 -13.63 32.00 -6.26
CA ARG A 398 -15.04 32.30 -6.49
C ARG A 398 -15.55 33.38 -5.55
N LYS A 399 -16.70 33.97 -5.86
CA LYS A 399 -17.33 35.01 -5.02
C LYS A 399 -17.65 34.55 -3.60
N ASN A 400 -17.97 33.26 -3.44
CA ASN A 400 -18.18 32.61 -2.15
C ASN A 400 -16.87 32.25 -1.42
N ARG A 401 -15.71 32.75 -1.88
CA ARG A 401 -14.36 32.48 -1.34
C ARG A 401 -13.86 31.05 -1.48
N THR A 402 -14.59 30.17 -2.18
CA THR A 402 -14.08 28.83 -2.49
C THR A 402 -13.05 28.88 -3.62
N LEU A 403 -12.09 27.96 -3.54
CA LEU A 403 -11.01 27.83 -4.52
C LEU A 403 -11.30 26.67 -5.49
N CYS A 404 -10.86 26.85 -6.74
CA CYS A 404 -11.00 25.86 -7.80
C CYS A 404 -9.71 25.84 -8.63
N LEU A 405 -9.08 24.68 -8.75
CA LEU A 405 -7.90 24.51 -9.58
C LEU A 405 -8.30 24.32 -11.04
N LEU A 406 -7.49 24.86 -11.95
CA LEU A 406 -7.57 24.59 -13.38
C LEU A 406 -6.47 23.59 -13.71
N ILE A 407 -6.85 22.38 -14.12
CA ILE A 407 -5.92 21.26 -14.27
C ILE A 407 -6.01 20.68 -15.68
N PHE A 408 -4.85 20.58 -16.33
CA PHE A 408 -4.65 19.83 -17.56
C PHE A 408 -4.34 18.37 -17.24
N ASP A 409 -5.02 17.47 -17.94
CA ASP A 409 -4.84 16.02 -17.79
C ASP A 409 -4.27 15.44 -19.10
N PRO A 410 -3.14 14.71 -19.06
CA PRO A 410 -2.59 14.06 -20.25
C PRO A 410 -3.45 12.88 -20.75
N GLY A 411 -4.46 12.46 -19.99
CA GLY A 411 -5.50 11.53 -20.44
C GLY A 411 -6.58 12.19 -21.30
N CYS A 412 -6.66 13.52 -21.32
CA CYS A 412 -7.66 14.26 -22.11
C CYS A 412 -7.24 14.27 -23.60
N PRO A 413 -8.05 13.74 -24.53
CA PRO A 413 -7.66 13.70 -25.95
C PRO A 413 -7.79 15.09 -26.61
N SER A 414 -7.07 15.32 -27.71
CA SER A 414 -7.07 16.60 -28.42
C SER A 414 -8.48 17.09 -28.78
N GLN A 415 -9.42 16.20 -29.13
CA GLN A 415 -10.79 16.60 -29.48
C GLN A 415 -11.51 17.35 -28.35
N GLU A 416 -11.29 16.94 -27.09
CA GLU A 416 -11.88 17.61 -25.92
C GLU A 416 -11.20 18.94 -25.64
N MET A 417 -9.86 19.00 -25.72
CA MET A 417 -9.12 20.25 -25.54
C MET A 417 -9.44 21.28 -26.63
N GLN A 418 -9.68 20.84 -27.86
CA GLN A 418 -10.09 21.70 -28.98
C GLN A 418 -11.47 22.33 -28.78
N LYS A 419 -12.36 21.74 -27.95
CA LYS A 419 -13.64 22.37 -27.59
C LYS A 419 -13.44 23.67 -26.81
N LEU A 420 -12.40 23.74 -25.98
CA LEU A 420 -12.05 24.94 -25.21
C LEU A 420 -11.56 26.10 -26.09
N LEU A 421 -11.05 25.80 -27.28
CA LEU A 421 -10.60 26.81 -28.25
C LEU A 421 -11.78 27.41 -29.03
N LYS A 422 -12.89 26.67 -29.15
CA LYS A 422 -14.10 27.17 -29.79
C LYS A 422 -14.79 28.13 -28.83
N GLN A 423 -15.19 29.30 -29.33
CA GLN A 423 -15.87 30.34 -28.56
C GLN A 423 -17.33 29.97 -28.21
N SER A 424 -17.57 28.77 -27.69
CA SER A 424 -18.88 28.39 -27.17
C SER A 424 -18.97 28.79 -25.70
N ASN A 425 -20.04 29.49 -25.32
CA ASN A 425 -20.37 29.81 -23.92
C ASN A 425 -20.75 28.57 -23.07
N ASP A 426 -20.43 27.37 -23.55
CA ASP A 426 -20.79 26.12 -22.89
C ASP A 426 -19.82 25.83 -21.74
N ASP A 427 -20.30 26.11 -20.52
CA ASP A 427 -19.60 25.85 -19.26
C ASP A 427 -19.28 24.35 -19.06
N THR A 428 -19.89 23.46 -19.84
CA THR A 428 -19.67 22.02 -19.79
C THR A 428 -18.22 21.64 -20.13
N SER A 429 -17.58 22.33 -21.09
CA SER A 429 -16.19 22.04 -21.47
C SER A 429 -15.19 22.39 -20.36
N LEU A 430 -15.51 23.40 -19.53
CA LEU A 430 -14.66 23.83 -18.42
C LEU A 430 -14.77 22.91 -17.20
N LYS A 431 -15.84 22.12 -17.07
CA LYS A 431 -15.98 21.12 -15.99
C LYS A 431 -14.86 20.08 -16.02
N LEU A 432 -14.29 19.81 -17.20
CA LEU A 432 -13.15 18.89 -17.34
C LEU A 432 -11.90 19.45 -16.65
N LEU A 433 -11.68 20.75 -16.78
CA LEU A 433 -10.52 21.48 -16.24
C LEU A 433 -10.68 21.82 -14.75
N ARG A 434 -11.89 22.23 -14.34
CA ARG A 434 -12.16 22.71 -12.98
C ARG A 434 -12.14 21.57 -11.98
N LYS A 435 -11.29 21.68 -10.96
CA LYS A 435 -11.23 20.77 -9.82
C LYS A 435 -11.43 21.54 -8.52
N PHE A 436 -12.56 21.30 -7.90
CA PHE A 436 -12.89 21.85 -6.58
C PHE A 436 -12.21 21.07 -5.47
N VAL A 437 -12.10 21.67 -4.28
CA VAL A 437 -11.52 21.05 -3.08
C VAL A 437 -12.12 19.66 -2.81
N GLY A 438 -13.44 19.49 -3.02
CA GLY A 438 -14.12 18.20 -2.82
C GLY A 438 -13.78 17.11 -3.85
N SER A 439 -13.07 17.43 -4.93
CA SER A 439 -12.70 16.48 -5.99
C SER A 439 -11.28 15.91 -5.85
N LEU A 440 -10.43 16.52 -5.01
CA LEU A 440 -9.07 16.03 -4.73
C LEU A 440 -9.05 15.36 -3.35
N LYS A 441 -9.17 14.04 -3.34
CA LYS A 441 -9.32 13.20 -2.13
C LYS A 441 -8.31 12.06 -2.04
N ASP A 442 -7.32 12.01 -2.92
CA ASP A 442 -6.24 11.03 -2.80
C ASP A 442 -5.52 11.24 -1.46
N LYS A 443 -4.95 10.16 -0.91
CA LYS A 443 -4.31 10.20 0.41
C LYS A 443 -3.15 11.20 0.47
N GLN A 444 -2.42 11.33 -0.63
CA GLN A 444 -1.22 12.14 -0.74
C GLN A 444 -1.16 12.81 -2.13
N TYR A 445 -0.70 14.06 -2.14
CA TYR A 445 -0.35 14.78 -3.36
C TYR A 445 1.07 15.34 -3.24
N GLN A 446 1.85 15.26 -4.30
CA GLN A 446 3.13 15.95 -4.39
C GLN A 446 3.07 16.94 -5.55
N ILE A 447 3.65 18.13 -5.38
CA ILE A 447 3.77 19.10 -6.46
C ILE A 447 5.23 19.44 -6.73
N VAL A 448 5.55 19.72 -7.99
CA VAL A 448 6.84 20.29 -8.40
C VAL A 448 6.57 21.66 -9.02
N ALA A 449 7.16 22.69 -8.42
CA ALA A 449 7.02 24.07 -8.88
C ALA A 449 8.39 24.66 -9.22
N VAL A 450 8.48 25.31 -10.38
CA VAL A 450 9.67 26.01 -10.85
C VAL A 450 9.59 27.46 -10.43
N ASP A 451 10.59 27.94 -9.70
CA ASP A 451 10.62 29.29 -9.11
C ASP A 451 11.84 30.13 -9.55
N GLY A 452 12.69 29.61 -10.44
CA GLY A 452 13.80 30.39 -11.00
C GLY A 452 14.87 29.55 -11.70
N LYS A 453 16.09 30.08 -11.74
CA LYS A 453 17.28 29.40 -12.26
C LYS A 453 18.26 29.06 -11.15
N LEU A 454 19.12 28.09 -11.41
CA LEU A 454 20.27 27.76 -10.58
C LEU A 454 21.57 28.24 -11.22
N SER A 455 22.47 28.77 -10.40
CA SER A 455 23.88 28.85 -10.75
C SER A 455 24.48 27.44 -10.87
N PRO A 456 25.63 27.27 -11.57
CA PRO A 456 26.32 25.97 -11.59
C PRO A 456 26.66 25.46 -10.19
N GLU A 457 27.03 26.35 -9.26
CA GLU A 457 27.34 26.02 -7.87
C GLU A 457 26.08 25.56 -7.12
N GLU A 458 24.95 26.27 -7.28
CA GLU A 458 23.68 25.87 -6.67
C GLU A 458 23.21 24.51 -7.22
N LYS A 459 23.40 24.23 -8.51
CA LYS A 459 23.11 22.91 -9.10
C LYS A 459 23.90 21.80 -8.40
N VAL A 460 25.19 22.01 -8.15
CA VAL A 460 26.05 21.04 -7.43
C VAL A 460 25.55 20.82 -6.00
N VAL A 461 25.20 21.89 -5.27
CA VAL A 461 24.64 21.79 -3.92
C VAL A 461 23.34 20.99 -3.92
N ARG A 462 22.44 21.23 -4.89
CA ARG A 462 21.20 20.45 -5.04
C ARG A 462 21.45 18.99 -5.41
N CYS A 463 22.45 18.72 -6.26
CA CYS A 463 22.88 17.36 -6.59
C CYS A 463 23.34 16.60 -5.33
N GLN A 464 24.20 17.22 -4.52
CA GLN A 464 24.64 16.64 -3.25
C GLN A 464 23.49 16.42 -2.27
N ALA A 465 22.57 17.39 -2.15
CA ALA A 465 21.38 17.26 -1.30
C ALA A 465 20.46 16.11 -1.76
N SER A 466 20.40 15.82 -3.07
CA SER A 466 19.56 14.74 -3.61
C SER A 466 20.07 13.33 -3.28
N GLN A 467 21.29 13.18 -2.75
CA GLN A 467 21.80 11.90 -2.25
C GLN A 467 20.96 11.36 -1.08
N LEU A 468 20.42 12.27 -0.27
CA LEU A 468 19.41 11.98 0.76
C LEU A 468 18.16 12.79 0.41
N PHE A 469 17.35 12.22 -0.48
CA PHE A 469 16.23 12.93 -1.07
C PHE A 469 15.17 13.28 -0.02
N THR A 470 14.95 14.58 0.21
CA THR A 470 13.89 15.10 1.09
C THR A 470 13.08 16.16 0.39
N ALA A 471 11.79 16.24 0.73
CA ALA A 471 10.86 17.27 0.25
C ALA A 471 10.25 18.03 1.42
N GLU A 472 9.82 19.27 1.19
CA GLU A 472 9.02 20.00 2.17
C GLU A 472 7.68 19.26 2.35
N ARG A 473 7.28 18.99 3.60
CA ARG A 473 6.05 18.24 3.90
C ARG A 473 5.00 19.17 4.50
N ILE A 474 3.76 19.04 4.04
CA ILE A 474 2.61 19.80 4.54
C ILE A 474 1.44 18.84 4.84
N PRO A 475 0.83 18.90 6.04
CA PRO A 475 1.26 19.65 7.21
C PRO A 475 2.51 19.04 7.85
#